data_AF-A0A949ELS4-F1
#
_entry.id   AF-A0A949ELS4-F1
#
_cell.length_a   1.000
_cell.length_b   1.000
_cell.length_c   1.000
_cell.angle_alpha   90.00
_cell.angle_beta   90.00
_cell.angle_gamma   90.00
#
_symmetry.space_group_name_H-M   'P 1'
#
loop_
_entity.id
_entity.type
_entity.pdbx_description
1 polymer ?
#
loop_
_entity_poly.entity_id
_entity_poly.type
_entity_poly.pdbx_seq_one_letter_code
_entity_poly.pdbx_strand_id
1 'polypeptide(L)' 'MAFGQGGGYGGRPREMYKATCAECNKECEVPFKPSGDRPVYCKECFSKRRDSGR' A
#
# COMPACT_ATOMS: atom_id res chain seq x y z
N MET A 1 17.17 3.49 -39.54
CA MET A 1 15.78 3.77 -39.12
C MET A 1 15.20 2.51 -38.49
N ALA A 2 14.80 2.54 -37.20
CA ALA A 2 13.73 1.74 -36.57
C ALA A 2 13.94 1.65 -35.04
N PHE A 3 13.29 2.56 -34.31
CA PHE A 3 13.22 2.55 -32.85
C PHE A 3 12.16 1.53 -32.41
N GLY A 4 12.56 0.48 -31.70
CA GLY A 4 11.66 -0.53 -31.14
C GLY A 4 11.54 -0.41 -29.62
N GLN A 5 10.98 0.69 -29.15
CA GLN A 5 10.71 0.93 -27.73
C GLN A 5 9.43 0.18 -27.32
N GLY A 6 9.58 -0.94 -26.61
CA GLY A 6 8.46 -1.79 -26.17
C GLY A 6 8.59 -2.20 -24.71
N GLY A 7 8.46 -1.23 -23.80
CA GLY A 7 8.44 -1.45 -22.35
C GLY A 7 7.13 -2.12 -21.90
N GLY A 8 7.06 -3.45 -22.00
CA GLY A 8 5.95 -4.24 -21.49
C GLY A 8 6.08 -4.56 -20.00
N TYR A 9 5.96 -3.57 -19.14
CA TYR A 9 5.85 -3.81 -17.70
C TYR A 9 4.45 -4.33 -17.40
N GLY A 10 4.31 -5.66 -17.34
CA GLY A 10 3.12 -6.37 -16.88
C GLY A 10 2.74 -5.93 -15.47
N GLY A 11 1.80 -4.97 -15.40
CA GLY A 11 1.20 -4.50 -14.17
C GLY A 11 0.39 -5.61 -13.53
N ARG A 12 1.04 -6.40 -12.68
CA ARG A 12 0.35 -7.29 -11.73
C ARG A 12 -0.70 -6.45 -11.01
N PRO A 13 -2.00 -6.83 -11.05
CA PRO A 13 -2.99 -6.13 -10.27
C PRO A 13 -2.59 -6.24 -8.80
N ARG A 14 -2.20 -5.12 -8.21
CA ARG A 14 -1.94 -5.00 -6.78
C ARG A 14 -3.25 -5.32 -6.06
N GLU A 15 -3.33 -6.51 -5.49
CA GLU A 15 -4.48 -6.94 -4.70
C GLU A 15 -4.59 -5.99 -3.50
N MET A 16 -5.67 -5.21 -3.48
CA MET A 16 -6.00 -4.32 -2.38
C MET A 16 -6.91 -5.05 -1.42
N TYR A 17 -6.50 -5.14 -0.16
CA TYR A 17 -7.29 -5.74 0.91
C TYR A 17 -7.96 -4.63 1.73
N LYS A 18 -9.26 -4.81 2.01
CA LYS A 18 -9.96 -3.94 2.95
C LYS A 18 -9.49 -4.24 4.36
N ALA A 19 -9.07 -3.21 5.09
CA ALA A 19 -8.57 -3.35 6.43
C ALA A 19 -8.91 -2.13 7.29
N THR A 20 -9.00 -2.34 8.61
CA THR A 20 -9.30 -1.30 9.58
C THR A 20 -8.02 -0.76 10.20
N CYS A 21 -7.82 0.55 10.11
CA CYS A 21 -6.69 1.26 10.68
C CYS A 21 -6.64 1.10 12.21
N ALA A 22 -5.58 0.53 12.77
CA ALA A 22 -5.43 0.33 14.21
C ALA A 22 -5.17 1.63 15.00
N GLU A 23 -4.76 2.71 14.31
CA GLU A 23 -4.54 4.02 14.94
C GLU A 23 -5.79 4.91 14.90
N CYS A 24 -6.51 4.86 13.77
CA CYS A 24 -7.60 5.78 13.45
C CYS A 24 -8.97 5.12 13.31
N ASN A 25 -9.02 3.78 13.36
CA ASN A 25 -10.22 2.94 13.24
C ASN A 25 -11.05 3.17 11.98
N LYS A 26 -10.46 3.75 10.93
CA LYS A 26 -11.09 3.95 9.62
C LYS A 26 -10.86 2.74 8.71
N GLU A 27 -11.86 2.46 7.88
CA GLU A 27 -11.77 1.49 6.79
C GLU A 27 -10.86 2.03 5.67
N CYS A 28 -9.89 1.23 5.23
CA CYS A 28 -8.97 1.61 4.18
C CYS A 28 -8.55 0.41 3.32
N GLU A 29 -8.07 0.72 2.10
CA GLU A 29 -7.56 -0.28 1.17
C GLU A 29 -6.03 -0.32 1.27
N VAL A 30 -5.50 -1.49 1.62
CA VAL A 30 -4.07 -1.69 1.85
C VAL A 30 -3.53 -2.82 0.98
N PRO A 31 -2.29 -2.72 0.47
CA PRO A 31 -1.70 -3.74 -0.38
C PRO A 31 -1.18 -4.96 0.41
N PHE A 32 -1.47 -5.05 1.70
CA PHE A 32 -1.01 -6.11 2.59
C PHE A 32 -2.22 -6.79 3.24
N LYS A 33 -2.14 -8.10 3.43
CA LYS A 33 -3.22 -8.86 4.08
C LYS A 33 -3.26 -8.53 5.58
N PRO A 34 -4.40 -8.06 6.13
CA PRO A 34 -4.55 -7.87 7.57
C PRO A 34 -4.58 -9.26 8.24
N SER A 35 -3.44 -9.70 8.78
CA SER A 35 -3.41 -10.80 9.73
C SER A 35 -3.58 -10.19 11.11
N GLY A 36 -4.62 -10.56 11.87
CA GLY A 36 -4.94 -9.97 13.18
C GLY A 36 -3.79 -9.95 14.19
N ASP A 37 -2.69 -10.67 13.92
CA ASP A 37 -1.40 -10.57 14.59
C ASP A 37 -0.71 -9.20 14.47
N ARG A 38 -0.92 -8.44 13.38
CA ARG A 38 -0.20 -7.19 13.10
C ARG A 38 -1.17 -6.02 12.87
N PRO A 39 -0.98 -4.88 13.56
CA PRO A 39 -1.84 -3.72 13.38
C PRO A 39 -1.70 -3.15 11.98
N VAL A 40 -2.85 -2.91 11.34
CA VAL A 40 -2.94 -2.30 10.01
C VAL A 40 -2.90 -0.79 10.17
N TYR A 41 -2.10 -0.10 9.36
CA TYR A 41 -2.10 1.36 9.33
C TYR A 41 -2.50 1.85 7.95
N CYS A 42 -3.37 2.86 7.90
CA CYS A 42 -3.67 3.55 6.65
C CYS A 42 -2.45 4.36 6.19
N LYS A 43 -2.45 4.77 4.91
CA LYS A 43 -1.36 5.56 4.32
C LYS A 43 -1.04 6.81 5.14
N GLU A 44 -2.04 7.46 5.72
CA GLU A 44 -1.87 8.67 6.54
C GLU A 44 -1.15 8.38 7.85
N CYS A 45 -1.62 7.41 8.64
CA CYS A 45 -1.00 7.02 9.92
C CYS A 45 0.42 6.46 9.71
N PHE A 46 0.62 5.66 8.66
CA PHE A 46 1.94 5.16 8.30
C PHE A 46 2.89 6.30 7.88
N SER A 47 2.41 7.27 7.11
CA SER A 47 3.21 8.45 6.72
C SER A 47 3.59 9.29 7.92
N LYS A 48 2.65 9.56 8.85
CA LYS A 48 2.92 10.29 10.11
C LYS A 48 3.99 9.62 10.97
N ARG A 49 3.97 8.28 11.07
CA ARG A 49 4.98 7.52 11.84
C ARG A 49 6.34 7.42 11.15
N ARG A 50 6.40 7.52 9.83
CA ARG A 50 7.65 7.43 9.05
C ARG A 50 8.34 8.78 8.90
N ASP A 51 7.58 9.86 9.00
CA ASP A 51 8.07 11.24 8.89
C ASP A 51 8.94 11.66 10.10
N SER A 52 8.71 11.09 11.28
CA SER A 52 9.49 11.35 12.49
C SER A 52 10.92 10.78 12.50
N GLY A 53 11.39 10.21 11.38
CA GLY A 53 12.73 9.62 11.24
C GLY A 53 13.57 10.23 10.10
N ARG A 54 13.35 11.48 9.73
CA ARG A 54 14.21 12.22 8.78
C ARG A 54 14.95 13.37 9.45
#